data_AF-A0A0C5W985-F1
#
_entry.id   AF-A0A0C5W985-F1
#
_cell.length_a   1.000
_cell.length_b   1.000
_cell.length_c   1.000
_cell.angle_alpha   90.00
_cell.angle_beta   90.00
_cell.angle_gamma   90.00
#
_symmetry.space_group_name_H-M   'P 1'
#
loop_
_entity.id
_entity.type
_entity.pdbx_description
1 polymer ?
#
loop_
_entity_poly.entity_id
_entity_poly.type
_entity_poly.pdbx_seq_one_letter_code
_entity_poly.pdbx_strand_id
1 'polypeptide(L)'
;MVVLATLLAGCAGTPDSNNELSTEVNVESVLHSANKVHRHWRNTLVDAGGLKLYAPDKYATMMESWQRADNLFKDIQSTPDLATQSYSLFSSVTYLDRFYNDIEVVESNHAELMGLKKIADKVLEPAMTQLAYLNSIDANAHYRSEFVRLNRFYSNLFAFVARGDLNRAREEQTEFLSRAHSLEVRVIKRIYITPQEEALRQLRREDVRYYAPLSYTKVEEEIKAGKTLIDNSPRAFDAINQVVSAIEFELAHAAHIAEEVKYLRDRNRDEYESYILTIEAKLLSISQALNDSDLRDQPLAEQAKQLSSQVAGTRQQLQLASRQTQPTQQQVQLDTLKGLLKEQNRQIAKLQAQLLRMAPAPEAQIPADEQQAGETPLPNIIEDMPAQQELAADEVEPINSAVSMAGDEAGDEAGDGQEI
;
A
#
# COMPACT_ATOMS: atom_id res chain seq x y z
N MET A 1 -41.96 29.88 -15.13
CA MET A 1 -43.20 30.68 -15.20
C MET A 1 -44.08 30.27 -14.04
N VAL A 2 -44.41 31.21 -13.15
CA VAL A 2 -45.51 31.10 -12.17
C VAL A 2 -46.23 32.44 -12.19
N VAL A 3 -47.55 32.42 -12.03
CA VAL A 3 -48.46 33.49 -12.48
C VAL A 3 -48.53 34.65 -11.48
N LEU A 4 -48.40 35.87 -12.00
CA LEU A 4 -48.67 37.11 -11.28
C LEU A 4 -50.19 37.33 -11.20
N ALA A 5 -50.75 37.52 -10.00
CA ALA A 5 -52.17 37.84 -9.80
C ALA A 5 -52.32 39.26 -9.23
N THR A 6 -52.50 40.24 -10.12
CA THR A 6 -52.77 41.63 -9.75
C THR A 6 -54.26 41.83 -9.45
N LEU A 7 -54.61 42.17 -8.21
CA LEU A 7 -55.95 42.64 -7.85
C LEU A 7 -55.92 44.16 -7.62
N LEU A 8 -56.31 44.90 -8.65
CA LEU A 8 -56.70 46.31 -8.55
C LEU A 8 -58.21 46.38 -8.35
N ALA A 9 -58.65 46.86 -7.19
CA ALA A 9 -60.01 47.27 -6.94
C ALA A 9 -59.99 48.61 -6.21
N GLY A 10 -60.42 49.67 -6.90
CA GLY A 10 -60.56 51.00 -6.32
C GLY A 10 -62.00 51.28 -5.93
N CYS A 11 -62.23 51.74 -4.69
CA CYS A 11 -63.42 52.47 -4.31
C CYS A 11 -63.00 53.71 -3.53
N ALA A 12 -63.44 54.88 -3.98
CA ALA A 12 -63.29 56.14 -3.26
C ALA A 12 -64.53 56.39 -2.40
N GLY A 13 -64.34 56.95 -1.20
CA GLY A 13 -65.43 57.31 -0.30
C GLY A 13 -65.03 57.23 1.17
N THR A 14 -64.44 58.31 1.69
CA THR A 14 -64.25 58.49 3.14
C THR A 14 -65.60 58.73 3.82
N PRO A 15 -65.82 58.07 4.97
CA PRO A 15 -66.09 58.85 6.18
C PRO A 15 -65.18 58.43 7.33
N ASP A 16 -64.93 59.35 8.25
CA ASP A 16 -64.12 59.11 9.44
C ASP A 16 -64.72 58.00 10.32
N SER A 17 -64.01 56.88 10.41
CA SER A 17 -64.12 55.97 11.56
C SER A 17 -62.76 55.32 11.80
N ASN A 18 -62.25 55.50 13.03
CA ASN A 18 -61.01 54.90 13.49
C ASN A 18 -61.17 53.38 13.59
N ASN A 19 -60.92 52.68 12.50
CA ASN A 19 -60.69 51.24 12.49
C ASN A 19 -59.22 51.03 12.16
N GLU A 20 -58.39 50.97 13.21
CA GLU A 20 -57.12 50.25 13.13
C GLU A 20 -57.47 48.82 12.74
N LEU A 21 -57.28 48.48 11.46
CA LEU A 21 -57.43 47.12 10.98
C LEU A 21 -56.18 46.35 11.41
N SER A 22 -56.10 46.09 12.71
CA SER A 22 -55.06 45.29 13.33
C SER A 22 -55.10 43.90 12.72
N THR A 23 -54.26 43.67 11.70
CA THR A 23 -53.74 42.34 11.44
C THR A 23 -52.93 41.94 12.66
N GLU A 24 -53.60 41.37 13.67
CA GLU A 24 -52.97 40.62 14.75
C GLU A 24 -52.22 39.45 14.10
N VAL A 25 -50.97 39.72 13.74
CA VAL A 25 -50.00 38.70 13.40
C VAL A 25 -49.91 37.80 14.62
N ASN A 26 -50.40 36.56 14.50
CA ASN A 26 -50.39 35.60 15.60
C ASN A 26 -48.92 35.29 15.95
N VAL A 27 -48.40 36.00 16.96
CA VAL A 27 -47.00 35.99 17.39
C VAL A 27 -46.53 34.56 17.63
N GLU A 28 -47.36 33.70 18.23
CA GLU A 28 -47.03 32.28 18.48
C GLU A 28 -46.73 31.52 17.18
N SER A 29 -47.54 31.70 16.13
CA SER A 29 -47.34 31.02 14.84
C SER A 29 -46.04 31.46 14.14
N VAL A 30 -45.66 32.71 14.35
CA VAL A 30 -44.50 33.35 13.74
C VAL A 30 -43.21 33.05 14.52
N LEU A 31 -43.29 32.96 15.85
CA LEU A 31 -42.24 32.41 16.69
C LEU A 31 -41.99 30.94 16.37
N HIS A 32 -43.03 30.16 16.09
CA HIS A 32 -42.90 28.78 15.66
C HIS A 32 -42.14 28.63 14.33
N SER A 33 -42.46 29.46 13.31
CA SER A 33 -41.71 29.45 12.04
C SER A 33 -40.27 29.92 12.22
N ALA A 34 -40.02 30.96 13.01
CA ALA A 34 -38.66 31.43 13.33
C ALA A 34 -37.84 30.34 14.04
N ASN A 35 -38.43 29.63 15.01
CA ASN A 35 -37.78 28.52 15.73
C ASN A 35 -37.40 27.36 14.80
N LYS A 36 -38.28 27.01 13.86
CA LYS A 36 -37.98 25.98 12.85
C LYS A 36 -36.80 26.38 11.96
N VAL A 37 -36.77 27.61 11.46
CA VAL A 37 -35.70 28.16 10.62
C VAL A 37 -34.38 28.25 11.39
N HIS A 38 -34.42 28.78 12.61
CA HIS A 38 -33.26 28.85 13.49
C HIS A 38 -32.68 27.47 13.80
N ARG A 39 -33.52 26.47 14.09
CA ARG A 39 -33.07 25.11 14.38
C ARG A 39 -32.46 24.45 13.15
N HIS A 40 -33.03 24.67 11.97
CA HIS A 40 -32.44 24.21 10.70
C HIS A 40 -31.03 24.77 10.54
N TRP A 41 -30.86 26.11 10.56
CA TRP A 41 -29.56 26.74 10.33
C TRP A 41 -28.53 26.44 11.44
N ARG A 42 -28.97 26.38 12.71
CA ARG A 42 -28.10 25.91 13.80
C ARG A 42 -27.50 24.54 13.48
N ASN A 43 -28.32 23.59 13.04
CA ASN A 43 -27.88 22.23 12.75
C ASN A 43 -27.02 22.17 11.48
N THR A 44 -27.40 22.89 10.42
CA THR A 44 -26.66 22.95 9.15
C THR A 44 -25.24 23.53 9.33
N LEU A 45 -25.07 24.51 10.22
CA LEU A 45 -23.80 25.24 10.37
C LEU A 45 -22.80 24.61 11.35
N VAL A 46 -23.15 23.54 12.09
CA VAL A 46 -22.22 22.86 13.01
C VAL A 46 -20.96 22.39 12.29
N ASP A 47 -21.12 21.72 11.14
CA ASP A 47 -20.02 21.13 10.37
C ASP A 47 -19.57 21.99 9.17
N ALA A 48 -20.12 23.21 9.05
CA ALA A 48 -19.85 24.10 7.92
C ALA A 48 -18.41 24.66 7.88
N GLY A 49 -17.58 24.43 8.90
CA GLY A 49 -16.21 24.95 9.00
C GLY A 49 -15.32 24.58 7.80
N GLY A 50 -15.54 23.43 7.17
CA GLY A 50 -14.85 23.02 5.94
C GLY A 50 -15.15 23.92 4.72
N LEU A 51 -16.29 24.62 4.71
CA LEU A 51 -16.68 25.52 3.62
C LEU A 51 -15.77 26.74 3.50
N LYS A 52 -15.08 27.13 4.59
CA LYS A 52 -14.14 28.26 4.62
C LYS A 52 -13.04 28.18 3.57
N LEU A 53 -12.61 26.97 3.18
CA LEU A 53 -11.57 26.78 2.17
C LEU A 53 -11.98 27.29 0.78
N TYR A 54 -13.26 27.18 0.42
CA TYR A 54 -13.75 27.43 -0.94
C TYR A 54 -13.97 28.92 -1.22
N ALA A 55 -14.45 29.69 -0.23
CA ALA A 55 -14.50 31.15 -0.30
C ALA A 55 -14.48 31.74 1.14
N PRO A 56 -13.32 32.14 1.67
CA PRO A 56 -13.19 32.64 3.04
C PRO A 56 -14.11 33.83 3.37
N ASP A 57 -14.26 34.78 2.44
CA ASP A 57 -15.03 36.02 2.65
C ASP A 57 -16.54 35.75 2.69
N LYS A 58 -17.03 34.84 1.84
CA LYS A 58 -18.44 34.39 1.87
C LYS A 58 -18.74 33.59 3.13
N TYR A 59 -17.81 32.75 3.56
CA TYR A 59 -17.93 32.02 4.84
C TYR A 59 -17.96 32.97 6.04
N ALA A 60 -17.09 33.99 6.07
CA ALA A 60 -17.12 35.03 7.11
C ALA A 60 -18.47 35.77 7.12
N THR A 61 -18.92 36.24 5.95
CA THR A 61 -20.21 36.94 5.79
C THR A 61 -21.40 36.09 6.25
N MET A 62 -21.41 34.80 5.91
CA MET A 62 -22.41 33.82 6.37
C MET A 62 -22.39 33.68 7.89
N MET A 63 -21.23 33.47 8.50
CA MET A 63 -21.11 33.24 9.94
C MET A 63 -21.41 34.50 10.78
N GLU A 64 -21.03 35.69 10.31
CA GLU A 64 -21.40 36.95 10.95
C GLU A 64 -22.91 37.20 10.90
N SER A 65 -23.55 36.88 9.76
CA SER A 65 -25.01 37.01 9.59
C SER A 65 -25.76 36.00 10.46
N TRP A 66 -25.25 34.76 10.54
CA TRP A 66 -25.75 33.75 11.47
C TRP A 66 -25.64 34.21 12.94
N GLN A 67 -24.52 34.79 13.35
CA GLN A 67 -24.36 35.31 14.73
C GLN A 67 -25.35 36.43 15.06
N ARG A 68 -25.65 37.32 14.10
CA ARG A 68 -26.70 38.34 14.27
C ARG A 68 -28.09 37.69 14.39
N ALA A 69 -28.43 36.77 13.49
CA ALA A 69 -29.70 36.06 13.53
C ALA A 69 -29.90 35.24 14.83
N ASP A 70 -28.86 34.54 15.32
CA ASP A 70 -28.89 33.75 16.55
C ASP A 70 -29.05 34.64 17.80
N ASN A 71 -28.49 35.85 17.82
CA ASN A 71 -28.73 36.81 18.90
C ASN A 71 -30.14 37.40 18.85
N LEU A 72 -30.58 37.90 17.68
CA LEU A 72 -31.94 38.43 17.48
C LEU A 72 -33.01 37.41 17.87
N PHE A 73 -32.79 36.14 17.53
CA PHE A 73 -33.70 35.06 17.89
C PHE A 73 -33.75 34.79 19.41
N LYS A 74 -32.62 34.89 20.13
CA LYS A 74 -32.62 34.78 21.60
C LYS A 74 -33.35 35.95 22.26
N ASP A 75 -33.18 37.15 21.73
CA ASP A 75 -33.86 38.35 22.22
C ASP A 75 -35.39 38.20 22.04
N ILE A 76 -35.81 37.79 20.83
CA ILE A 76 -37.21 37.47 20.50
C ILE A 76 -37.77 36.31 21.35
N GLN A 77 -36.98 35.26 21.63
CA GLN A 77 -37.40 34.18 22.54
C GLN A 77 -37.55 34.63 24.00
N SER A 78 -36.73 35.58 24.44
CA SER A 78 -36.76 36.11 25.80
C SER A 78 -37.89 37.13 26.00
N THR A 79 -38.18 37.91 24.96
CA THR A 79 -39.24 38.92 24.93
C THR A 79 -40.01 38.81 23.62
N PRO A 80 -41.07 37.97 23.55
CA PRO A 80 -41.90 37.76 22.35
C PRO A 80 -42.35 39.03 21.63
N ASP A 81 -42.71 40.06 22.39
CA ASP A 81 -43.20 41.34 21.87
C ASP A 81 -42.16 42.12 21.06
N LEU A 82 -40.86 41.78 21.16
CA LEU A 82 -39.83 42.38 20.30
C LEU A 82 -40.04 42.03 18.82
N ALA A 83 -40.64 40.86 18.53
CA ALA A 83 -40.78 40.35 17.16
C ALA A 83 -41.44 41.36 16.21
N THR A 84 -42.42 42.13 16.69
CA THR A 84 -43.16 43.14 15.90
C THR A 84 -42.65 44.58 16.11
N GLN A 85 -41.72 44.81 17.03
CA GLN A 85 -41.16 46.14 17.28
C GLN A 85 -40.14 46.54 16.21
N SER A 86 -40.08 47.83 15.88
CA SER A 86 -39.10 48.37 14.95
C SER A 86 -37.67 48.21 15.48
N TYR A 87 -36.78 47.64 14.67
CA TYR A 87 -35.39 47.35 15.03
C TYR A 87 -34.53 48.62 15.20
N SER A 88 -34.91 49.73 14.56
CA SER A 88 -34.24 51.02 14.67
C SER A 88 -35.22 52.17 14.44
N LEU A 89 -34.98 53.30 15.09
CA LEU A 89 -35.76 54.54 14.99
C LEU A 89 -35.89 55.09 13.56
N PHE A 90 -35.02 54.64 12.64
CA PHE A 90 -34.96 55.08 11.25
C PHE A 90 -35.35 53.98 10.24
N SER A 91 -35.86 52.82 10.69
CA SER A 91 -36.21 51.70 9.81
C SER A 91 -37.60 51.16 10.08
N SER A 92 -38.38 50.94 9.01
CA SER A 92 -39.66 50.22 9.03
C SER A 92 -39.53 48.69 9.14
N VAL A 93 -38.37 48.19 9.58
CA VAL A 93 -38.00 46.77 9.65
C VAL A 93 -38.11 46.33 11.11
N THR A 94 -38.83 45.25 11.39
CA THR A 94 -38.96 44.71 12.75
C THR A 94 -37.76 43.85 13.17
N TYR A 95 -37.65 43.48 14.45
CA TYR A 95 -36.63 42.50 14.87
C TYR A 95 -36.78 41.17 14.14
N LEU A 96 -38.01 40.73 13.87
CA LEU A 96 -38.28 39.50 13.13
C LEU A 96 -37.90 39.62 11.66
N ASP A 97 -38.26 40.72 11.00
CA ASP A 97 -37.85 40.97 9.60
C ASP A 97 -36.32 41.00 9.52
N ARG A 98 -35.66 41.62 10.51
CA ARG A 98 -34.20 41.67 10.59
C ARG A 98 -33.58 40.28 10.77
N PHE A 99 -34.19 39.42 11.61
CA PHE A 99 -33.81 38.02 11.73
C PHE A 99 -33.91 37.30 10.38
N TYR A 100 -35.02 37.43 9.66
CA TYR A 100 -35.18 36.79 8.36
C TYR A 100 -34.23 37.35 7.29
N ASN A 101 -33.94 38.64 7.28
CA ASN A 101 -32.96 39.26 6.38
C ASN A 101 -31.54 38.73 6.64
N ASP A 102 -31.12 38.60 7.90
CA ASP A 102 -29.82 38.00 8.24
C ASP A 102 -29.79 36.48 7.89
N ILE A 103 -30.91 35.77 7.99
CA ILE A 103 -31.04 34.37 7.52
C ILE A 103 -30.98 34.25 5.99
N GLU A 104 -31.56 35.17 5.23
CA GLU A 104 -31.47 35.17 3.76
C GLU A 104 -30.00 35.28 3.29
N VAL A 105 -29.21 36.12 3.97
CA VAL A 105 -27.75 36.22 3.75
C VAL A 105 -27.03 34.92 4.10
N VAL A 106 -27.44 34.21 5.15
CA VAL A 106 -26.92 32.87 5.49
C VAL A 106 -27.24 31.87 4.38
N GLU A 107 -28.50 31.80 3.95
CA GLU A 107 -28.98 30.86 2.93
C GLU A 107 -28.28 31.08 1.59
N SER A 108 -28.21 32.33 1.12
CA SER A 108 -27.54 32.72 -0.11
C SER A 108 -26.05 32.33 -0.10
N ASN A 109 -25.30 32.73 0.94
CA ASN A 109 -23.87 32.40 1.01
C ASN A 109 -23.62 30.89 1.19
N HIS A 110 -24.47 30.18 1.94
CA HIS A 110 -24.35 28.73 2.08
C HIS A 110 -24.59 28.00 0.74
N ALA A 111 -25.63 28.39 0.01
CA ALA A 111 -25.93 27.81 -1.31
C ALA A 111 -24.79 28.05 -2.31
N GLU A 112 -24.22 29.26 -2.33
CA GLU A 112 -23.04 29.58 -3.15
C GLU A 112 -21.80 28.79 -2.74
N LEU A 113 -21.51 28.69 -1.43
CA LEU A 113 -20.38 27.89 -0.91
C LEU A 113 -20.51 26.41 -1.28
N MET A 114 -21.73 25.85 -1.25
CA MET A 114 -22.00 24.47 -1.69
C MET A 114 -21.85 24.31 -3.21
N GLY A 115 -22.21 25.33 -3.99
CA GLY A 115 -21.94 25.39 -5.43
C GLY A 115 -20.44 25.41 -5.74
N LEU A 116 -19.70 26.30 -5.10
CA LEU A 116 -18.24 26.39 -5.21
C LEU A 116 -17.55 25.11 -4.78
N LYS A 117 -18.00 24.48 -3.68
CA LYS A 117 -17.54 23.17 -3.22
C LYS A 117 -17.65 22.13 -4.32
N LYS A 118 -18.85 21.97 -4.91
CA LYS A 118 -19.09 20.99 -5.98
C LYS A 118 -18.20 21.21 -7.22
N ILE A 119 -17.88 22.47 -7.55
CA ILE A 119 -17.01 22.81 -8.67
C ILE A 119 -15.54 22.52 -8.32
N ALA A 120 -15.08 23.00 -7.16
CA ALA A 120 -13.71 22.83 -6.69
C ALA A 120 -13.37 21.35 -6.45
N ASP A 121 -14.25 20.58 -5.80
CA ASP A 121 -14.08 19.14 -5.58
C ASP A 121 -13.92 18.35 -6.89
N LYS A 122 -14.45 18.87 -8.02
CA LYS A 122 -14.30 18.26 -9.35
C LYS A 122 -13.07 18.75 -10.11
N VAL A 123 -12.73 20.03 -10.01
CA VAL A 123 -11.62 20.64 -10.77
C VAL A 123 -10.29 20.43 -10.05
N LEU A 124 -10.29 20.51 -8.71
CA LEU A 124 -9.09 20.50 -7.88
C LEU A 124 -8.78 19.13 -7.25
N GLU A 125 -9.54 18.08 -7.56
CA GLU A 125 -9.39 16.72 -6.97
C GLU A 125 -7.92 16.26 -6.88
N PRO A 126 -7.11 16.27 -7.97
CA PRO A 126 -5.70 15.87 -7.87
C PRO A 126 -4.89 16.67 -6.84
N ALA A 127 -5.17 17.97 -6.68
CA ALA A 127 -4.48 18.82 -5.72
C ALA A 127 -4.93 18.55 -4.28
N MET A 128 -6.23 18.28 -4.08
CA MET A 128 -6.79 17.88 -2.79
C MET A 128 -6.22 16.54 -2.34
N THR A 129 -6.23 15.54 -3.22
CA THR A 129 -5.65 14.21 -3.00
C THR A 129 -4.16 14.28 -2.71
N GLN A 130 -3.40 15.07 -3.47
CA GLN A 130 -1.96 15.27 -3.23
C GLN A 130 -1.66 15.98 -1.90
N LEU A 131 -2.43 17.00 -1.52
CA LEU A 131 -2.23 17.68 -0.24
C LEU A 131 -2.63 16.79 0.94
N ALA A 132 -3.70 16.01 0.82
CA ALA A 132 -4.09 15.02 1.83
C ALA A 132 -2.97 13.99 2.05
N TYR A 133 -2.35 13.50 0.97
CA TYR A 133 -1.19 12.62 1.06
C TYR A 133 0.02 13.29 1.74
N LEU A 134 0.35 14.54 1.38
CA LEU A 134 1.44 15.30 2.03
C LEU A 134 1.20 15.52 3.53
N ASN A 135 -0.05 15.68 3.96
CA ASN A 135 -0.39 15.71 5.39
C ASN A 135 -0.20 14.33 6.05
N SER A 136 -0.56 13.24 5.35
CA SER A 136 -0.43 11.87 5.90
C SER A 136 1.02 11.42 6.15
N ILE A 137 1.99 12.06 5.50
CA ILE A 137 3.43 11.85 5.72
C ILE A 137 4.09 12.96 6.57
N ASP A 138 3.29 13.75 7.29
CA ASP A 138 3.74 14.88 8.13
C ASP A 138 4.75 15.82 7.46
N ALA A 139 4.53 16.14 6.17
CA ALA A 139 5.45 16.98 5.39
C ALA A 139 5.77 18.33 6.04
N ASN A 140 4.85 18.88 6.84
CA ASN A 140 5.03 20.09 7.62
C ASN A 140 6.08 19.95 8.75
N ALA A 141 6.22 18.77 9.37
CA ALA A 141 7.21 18.52 10.41
C ALA A 141 8.64 18.48 9.83
N HIS A 142 8.80 17.91 8.63
CA HIS A 142 10.09 17.80 7.95
C HIS A 142 10.49 19.07 7.18
N TYR A 143 9.54 19.75 6.53
CA TYR A 143 9.79 20.89 5.63
C TYR A 143 8.74 22.00 5.79
N ARG A 144 8.61 22.53 7.01
CA ARG A 144 7.63 23.57 7.39
C ARG A 144 7.56 24.76 6.43
N SER A 145 8.70 25.28 5.98
CA SER A 145 8.72 26.53 5.18
C SER A 145 8.14 26.32 3.78
N GLU A 146 8.48 25.19 3.17
CA GLU A 146 8.02 24.71 1.87
C GLU A 146 6.53 24.38 1.94
N PHE A 147 6.12 23.64 2.97
CA PHE A 147 4.74 23.23 3.19
C PHE A 147 3.81 24.45 3.38
N VAL A 148 4.22 25.45 4.17
CA VAL A 148 3.44 26.70 4.33
C VAL A 148 3.33 27.49 3.01
N ARG A 149 4.40 27.55 2.20
CA ARG A 149 4.34 28.18 0.86
C ARG A 149 3.40 27.40 -0.08
N LEU A 150 3.46 26.07 -0.06
CA LEU A 150 2.60 25.20 -0.85
C LEU A 150 1.12 25.31 -0.43
N ASN A 151 0.83 25.38 0.87
CA ASN A 151 -0.54 25.53 1.38
C ASN A 151 -1.14 26.90 1.03
N ARG A 152 -0.33 27.97 1.00
CA ARG A 152 -0.79 29.27 0.46
C ARG A 152 -1.15 29.17 -1.03
N PHE A 153 -0.32 28.46 -1.81
CA PHE A 153 -0.61 28.25 -3.22
C PHE A 153 -1.88 27.42 -3.43
N TYR A 154 -2.07 26.37 -2.63
CA TYR A 154 -3.30 25.58 -2.57
C TYR A 154 -4.54 26.46 -2.33
N SER A 155 -4.52 27.35 -1.33
CA SER A 155 -5.62 28.30 -1.08
C SER A 155 -5.91 29.22 -2.27
N ASN A 156 -4.88 29.62 -3.03
CA ASN A 156 -5.08 30.43 -4.24
C ASN A 156 -5.83 29.67 -5.35
N LEU A 157 -5.71 28.34 -5.44
CA LEU A 157 -6.47 27.53 -6.40
C LEU A 157 -7.99 27.68 -6.17
N PHE A 158 -8.44 27.65 -4.92
CA PHE A 158 -9.84 27.91 -4.57
C PHE A 158 -10.26 29.34 -4.88
N ALA A 159 -9.36 30.33 -4.69
CA ALA A 159 -9.62 31.72 -5.06
C ALA A 159 -9.77 31.95 -6.58
N PHE A 160 -9.20 31.09 -7.45
CA PHE A 160 -9.51 31.11 -8.89
C PHE A 160 -10.90 30.51 -9.16
N VAL A 161 -11.23 29.38 -8.55
CA VAL A 161 -12.57 28.75 -8.68
C VAL A 161 -13.68 29.68 -8.17
N ALA A 162 -13.48 30.36 -7.03
CA ALA A 162 -14.42 31.33 -6.46
C ALA A 162 -14.68 32.55 -7.37
N ARG A 163 -13.73 32.89 -8.25
CA ARG A 163 -13.87 33.95 -9.27
C ARG A 163 -14.39 33.44 -10.62
N GLY A 164 -14.69 32.13 -10.73
CA GLY A 164 -15.12 31.49 -11.98
C GLY A 164 -13.99 31.22 -12.98
N ASP A 165 -12.73 31.49 -12.63
CA ASP A 165 -11.57 31.30 -13.52
C ASP A 165 -11.07 29.84 -13.49
N LEU A 166 -11.88 28.95 -14.07
CA LEU A 166 -11.62 27.52 -14.08
C LEU A 166 -10.44 27.13 -14.99
N ASN A 167 -10.05 28.00 -15.93
CA ASN A 167 -8.90 27.73 -16.80
C ASN A 167 -7.61 28.03 -16.05
N ARG A 168 -7.50 29.19 -15.38
CA ARG A 168 -6.35 29.49 -14.54
C ARG A 168 -6.22 28.53 -13.36
N ALA A 169 -7.34 28.12 -12.75
CA ALA A 169 -7.35 27.10 -11.71
C ALA A 169 -6.67 25.78 -12.14
N ARG A 170 -6.88 25.31 -13.38
CA ARG A 170 -6.25 24.07 -13.91
C ARG A 170 -4.78 24.25 -14.30
N GLU A 171 -4.44 25.42 -14.85
CA GLU A 171 -3.06 25.78 -15.18
C GLU A 171 -2.20 25.80 -13.90
N GLU A 172 -2.63 26.57 -12.90
CA GLU A 172 -1.97 26.72 -11.60
C GLU A 172 -1.97 25.40 -10.80
N GLN A 173 -3.00 24.56 -10.94
CA GLN A 173 -3.02 23.22 -10.36
C GLN A 173 -1.88 22.34 -10.90
N THR A 174 -1.52 22.46 -12.18
CA THR A 174 -0.42 21.68 -12.77
C THR A 174 0.91 22.05 -12.12
N GLU A 175 1.14 23.34 -11.90
CA GLU A 175 2.31 23.83 -11.17
C GLU A 175 2.27 23.42 -9.68
N PHE A 176 1.09 23.46 -9.04
CA PHE A 176 0.90 22.99 -7.67
C PHE A 176 1.31 21.53 -7.53
N LEU A 177 0.85 20.65 -8.44
CA LEU A 177 1.17 19.22 -8.43
C LEU A 177 2.68 18.97 -8.57
N SER A 178 3.35 19.70 -9.48
CA SER A 178 4.81 19.62 -9.63
C SER A 178 5.55 20.03 -8.34
N ARG A 179 5.18 21.16 -7.75
CA ARG A 179 5.75 21.63 -6.46
C ARG A 179 5.46 20.67 -5.30
N ALA A 180 4.27 20.09 -5.28
CA ALA A 180 3.83 19.15 -4.26
C ALA A 180 4.56 17.79 -4.36
N HIS A 181 4.77 17.29 -5.58
CA HIS A 181 5.56 16.08 -5.84
C HIS A 181 7.05 16.30 -5.49
N SER A 182 7.62 17.46 -5.82
CA SER A 182 8.98 17.83 -5.39
C SER A 182 9.11 17.95 -3.87
N LEU A 183 8.04 18.31 -3.15
CA LEU A 183 8.02 18.28 -1.69
C LEU A 183 7.93 16.84 -1.15
N GLU A 184 7.06 16.01 -1.72
CA GLU A 184 6.92 14.58 -1.41
C GLU A 184 8.27 13.84 -1.51
N VAL A 185 8.94 13.90 -2.66
CA VAL A 185 10.25 13.24 -2.89
C VAL A 185 11.28 13.66 -1.84
N ARG A 186 11.29 14.95 -1.44
CA ARG A 186 12.19 15.45 -0.40
C ARG A 186 11.83 14.94 0.99
N VAL A 187 10.55 14.88 1.35
CA VAL A 187 10.09 14.30 2.63
C VAL A 187 10.48 12.84 2.73
N ILE A 188 10.21 12.03 1.68
CA ILE A 188 10.57 10.61 1.68
C ILE A 188 12.10 10.41 1.78
N LYS A 189 12.90 11.18 1.04
CA LYS A 189 14.37 11.17 1.20
C LYS A 189 14.83 11.57 2.60
N ARG A 190 14.16 12.55 3.24
CA ARG A 190 14.48 13.01 4.59
C ARG A 190 14.18 11.95 5.66
N ILE A 191 13.16 11.12 5.45
CA ILE A 191 12.79 10.02 6.34
C ILE A 191 13.75 8.83 6.15
N TYR A 192 13.93 8.36 4.91
CA TYR A 192 14.58 7.08 4.63
C TYR A 192 16.07 7.15 4.29
N ILE A 193 16.55 8.23 3.68
CA ILE A 193 17.94 8.32 3.18
C ILE A 193 18.83 9.17 4.08
N THR A 194 18.33 10.29 4.62
CA THR A 194 19.15 11.16 5.49
C THR A 194 19.78 10.44 6.70
N PRO A 195 19.10 9.52 7.41
CA PRO A 195 19.73 8.76 8.49
C PRO A 195 20.91 7.90 8.00
N GLN A 196 20.79 7.29 6.83
CA GLN A 196 21.84 6.45 6.24
C GLN A 196 23.03 7.29 5.76
N GLU A 197 22.79 8.50 5.25
CA GLU A 197 23.87 9.46 4.98
C GLU A 197 24.55 9.95 6.27
N GLU A 198 23.83 10.03 7.38
CA GLU A 198 24.38 10.38 8.71
C GLU A 198 25.28 9.26 9.23
N ALA A 199 24.84 7.99 9.12
CA ALA A 199 25.66 6.82 9.42
C ALA A 199 26.91 6.74 8.53
N LEU A 200 26.80 6.90 7.21
CA LEU A 200 27.97 6.94 6.31
C LEU A 200 28.94 8.07 6.67
N ARG A 201 28.42 9.25 7.05
CA ARG A 201 29.22 10.38 7.53
C ARG A 201 29.91 10.09 8.87
N GLN A 202 29.37 9.20 9.71
CA GLN A 202 30.03 8.70 10.90
C GLN A 202 31.16 7.72 10.54
N LEU A 203 30.91 6.72 9.68
CA LEU A 203 31.96 5.78 9.23
C LEU A 203 33.16 6.51 8.62
N ARG A 204 32.91 7.61 7.89
CA ARG A 204 33.98 8.47 7.34
C ARG A 204 34.82 9.19 8.41
N ARG A 205 34.28 9.46 9.61
CA ARG A 205 35.04 10.01 10.76
C ARG A 205 35.84 8.94 11.50
N GLU A 206 35.46 7.68 11.35
CA GLU A 206 36.10 6.50 11.91
C GLU A 206 37.14 5.89 10.95
N ASP A 207 37.55 6.66 9.93
CA ASP A 207 38.49 6.28 8.87
C ASP A 207 38.12 5.00 8.07
N VAL A 208 36.86 4.55 8.12
CA VAL A 208 36.38 3.35 7.41
C VAL A 208 36.66 3.42 5.92
N ARG A 209 36.60 4.61 5.31
CA ARG A 209 36.95 4.82 3.89
C ARG A 209 38.42 4.49 3.57
N TYR A 210 39.33 4.63 4.53
CA TYR A 210 40.75 4.33 4.36
C TYR A 210 41.02 2.82 4.51
N TYR A 211 40.41 2.16 5.50
CA TYR A 211 40.59 0.73 5.75
C TYR A 211 39.76 -0.17 4.83
N ALA A 212 38.54 0.23 4.48
CA ALA A 212 37.60 -0.54 3.65
C ALA A 212 37.07 0.28 2.45
N PRO A 213 37.94 0.79 1.56
CA PRO A 213 37.55 1.69 0.47
C PRO A 213 36.50 1.08 -0.48
N LEU A 214 36.58 -0.23 -0.76
CA LEU A 214 35.63 -0.92 -1.63
C LEU A 214 34.24 -1.00 -1.00
N SER A 215 34.14 -1.51 0.23
CA SER A 215 32.87 -1.60 0.97
C SER A 215 32.25 -0.22 1.21
N TYR A 216 33.06 0.78 1.55
CA TYR A 216 32.61 2.16 1.71
C TYR A 216 32.06 2.75 0.40
N THR A 217 32.71 2.49 -0.75
CA THR A 217 32.23 2.94 -2.07
C THR A 217 30.90 2.27 -2.43
N LYS A 218 30.75 0.98 -2.14
CA LYS A 218 29.49 0.25 -2.36
C LYS A 218 28.32 0.87 -1.59
N VAL A 219 28.52 1.32 -0.34
CA VAL A 219 27.49 2.06 0.41
C VAL A 219 27.14 3.40 -0.27
N GLU A 220 28.11 4.13 -0.81
CA GLU A 220 27.85 5.36 -1.58
C GLU A 220 27.01 5.09 -2.84
N GLU A 221 27.25 3.97 -3.51
CA GLU A 221 26.47 3.50 -4.68
C GLU A 221 25.05 3.08 -4.31
N GLU A 222 24.86 2.30 -3.25
CA GLU A 222 23.52 1.89 -2.77
C GLU A 222 22.69 3.09 -2.28
N ILE A 223 23.28 4.04 -1.56
CA ILE A 223 22.61 5.30 -1.18
C ILE A 223 22.21 6.10 -2.43
N LYS A 224 23.04 6.12 -3.49
CA LYS A 224 22.72 6.77 -4.76
C LYS A 224 21.60 6.05 -5.51
N ALA A 225 21.58 4.71 -5.50
CA ALA A 225 20.50 3.91 -6.06
C ALA A 225 19.17 4.17 -5.32
N GLY A 226 19.17 4.16 -3.98
CA GLY A 226 18.00 4.47 -3.16
C GLY A 226 17.44 5.88 -3.39
N LYS A 227 18.31 6.89 -3.54
CA LYS A 227 17.87 8.25 -3.95
C LYS A 227 17.18 8.26 -5.29
N THR A 228 17.74 7.56 -6.28
CA THR A 228 17.22 7.49 -7.66
C THR A 228 15.88 6.74 -7.70
N LEU A 229 15.73 5.69 -6.89
CA LEU A 229 14.47 4.99 -6.70
C LEU A 229 13.38 5.91 -6.13
N ILE A 230 13.71 6.73 -5.12
CA ILE A 230 12.75 7.68 -4.53
C ILE A 230 12.43 8.85 -5.47
N ASP A 231 13.37 9.29 -6.33
CA ASP A 231 13.09 10.29 -7.36
C ASP A 231 12.08 9.77 -8.40
N ASN A 232 12.22 8.51 -8.83
CA ASN A 232 11.35 7.91 -9.83
C ASN A 232 10.00 7.42 -9.25
N SER A 233 10.01 6.92 -8.02
CA SER A 233 8.89 6.22 -7.39
C SER A 233 8.85 6.45 -5.86
N PRO A 234 8.52 7.67 -5.38
CA PRO A 234 8.56 8.01 -3.95
C PRO A 234 7.55 7.23 -3.07
N ARG A 235 6.58 6.54 -3.68
CA ARG A 235 5.55 5.72 -3.00
C ARG A 235 5.82 4.21 -3.04
N ALA A 236 6.94 3.78 -3.62
CA ALA A 236 7.30 2.36 -3.71
C ALA A 236 7.88 1.86 -2.36
N PHE A 237 7.10 1.97 -1.28
CA PHE A 237 7.56 1.78 0.10
C PHE A 237 8.24 0.43 0.33
N ASP A 238 7.74 -0.67 -0.24
CA ASP A 238 8.36 -1.99 -0.11
C ASP A 238 9.77 -2.02 -0.71
N ALA A 239 9.96 -1.41 -1.89
CA ALA A 239 11.25 -1.31 -2.54
C ALA A 239 12.20 -0.31 -1.84
N ILE A 240 11.65 0.80 -1.32
CA ILE A 240 12.40 1.75 -0.48
C ILE A 240 12.92 1.06 0.78
N ASN A 241 12.05 0.32 1.49
CA ASN A 241 12.43 -0.41 2.70
C ASN A 241 13.48 -1.49 2.41
N GLN A 242 13.34 -2.24 1.31
CA GLN A 242 14.35 -3.22 0.88
C GLN A 242 15.72 -2.58 0.63
N VAL A 243 15.76 -1.46 -0.10
CA VAL A 243 17.02 -0.73 -0.35
C VAL A 243 17.59 -0.11 0.94
N VAL A 244 16.75 0.40 1.84
CA VAL A 244 17.20 0.90 3.15
C VAL A 244 17.82 -0.24 3.99
N SER A 245 17.18 -1.41 4.06
CA SER A 245 17.75 -2.58 4.76
C SER A 245 19.06 -3.06 4.11
N ALA A 246 19.18 -2.98 2.79
CA ALA A 246 20.44 -3.29 2.10
C ALA A 246 21.55 -2.26 2.44
N ILE A 247 21.22 -0.96 2.46
CA ILE A 247 22.15 0.10 2.87
C ILE A 247 22.60 -0.11 4.33
N GLU A 248 21.69 -0.44 5.25
CA GLU A 248 22.00 -0.71 6.65
C GLU A 248 22.93 -1.92 6.81
N PHE A 249 22.70 -2.99 6.04
CA PHE A 249 23.60 -4.13 5.99
C PHE A 249 24.98 -3.75 5.46
N GLU A 250 25.08 -3.02 4.34
CA GLU A 250 26.36 -2.63 3.76
C GLU A 250 27.12 -1.61 4.64
N LEU A 251 26.41 -0.74 5.37
CA LEU A 251 27.00 0.14 6.39
C LEU A 251 27.67 -0.68 7.51
N ALA A 252 26.95 -1.65 8.08
CA ALA A 252 27.49 -2.54 9.11
C ALA A 252 28.65 -3.39 8.58
N HIS A 253 28.53 -3.89 7.34
CA HIS A 253 29.58 -4.64 6.67
C HIS A 253 30.84 -3.79 6.44
N ALA A 254 30.71 -2.55 5.96
CA ALA A 254 31.84 -1.65 5.76
C ALA A 254 32.57 -1.33 7.06
N ALA A 255 31.84 -1.11 8.17
CA ALA A 255 32.42 -0.93 9.50
C ALA A 255 33.23 -2.16 9.93
N HIS A 256 32.63 -3.35 9.87
CA HIS A 256 33.31 -4.61 10.25
C HIS A 256 34.54 -4.90 9.39
N ILE A 257 34.48 -4.68 8.07
CA ILE A 257 35.64 -4.87 7.19
C ILE A 257 36.76 -3.88 7.53
N ALA A 258 36.42 -2.63 7.89
CA ALA A 258 37.43 -1.67 8.33
C ALA A 258 38.11 -2.08 9.65
N GLU A 259 37.35 -2.63 10.61
CA GLU A 259 37.91 -3.18 11.85
C GLU A 259 38.85 -4.36 11.59
N GLU A 260 38.45 -5.32 10.75
CA GLU A 260 39.28 -6.47 10.38
C GLU A 260 40.55 -6.06 9.60
N VAL A 261 40.44 -5.12 8.64
CA VAL A 261 41.62 -4.62 7.90
C VAL A 261 42.56 -3.83 8.81
N LYS A 262 42.02 -3.07 9.76
CA LYS A 262 42.83 -2.38 10.79
C LYS A 262 43.56 -3.39 11.67
N TYR A 263 42.86 -4.43 12.14
CA TYR A 263 43.44 -5.52 12.93
C TYR A 263 44.53 -6.29 12.17
N LEU A 264 44.33 -6.53 10.87
CA LEU A 264 45.33 -7.11 9.98
C LEU A 264 46.57 -6.23 9.79
N ARG A 265 46.39 -4.91 9.63
CA ARG A 265 47.49 -3.95 9.48
C ARG A 265 48.33 -3.85 10.74
N ASP A 266 47.69 -3.93 11.91
CA ASP A 266 48.34 -3.73 13.21
C ASP A 266 49.05 -5.00 13.74
N ARG A 267 48.95 -6.13 13.02
CA ARG A 267 49.64 -7.41 13.30
C ARG A 267 51.07 -7.45 12.77
N ASN A 268 51.92 -8.23 13.45
CA ASN A 268 53.28 -8.53 13.02
C ASN A 268 53.31 -9.70 12.03
N ARG A 269 54.40 -9.77 11.22
CA ARG A 269 54.61 -10.84 10.23
C ARG A 269 54.55 -12.24 10.84
N ASP A 270 55.07 -12.41 12.05
CA ASP A 270 55.13 -13.69 12.76
C ASP A 270 53.73 -14.17 13.21
N GLU A 271 52.74 -13.28 13.22
CA GLU A 271 51.35 -13.57 13.60
C GLU A 271 50.46 -13.92 12.40
N TYR A 272 50.98 -13.83 11.17
CA TYR A 272 50.22 -14.11 9.94
C TYR A 272 49.84 -15.58 9.81
N GLU A 273 50.75 -16.51 10.14
CA GLU A 273 50.45 -17.94 10.14
C GLU A 273 49.32 -18.26 11.14
N SER A 274 49.42 -17.74 12.37
CA SER A 274 48.38 -17.87 13.39
C SER A 274 47.02 -17.32 12.92
N TYR A 275 47.00 -16.17 12.22
CA TYR A 275 45.76 -15.62 11.65
C TYR A 275 45.14 -16.56 10.60
N ILE A 276 45.94 -17.07 9.66
CA ILE A 276 45.46 -17.99 8.61
C ILE A 276 44.97 -19.32 9.23
N LEU A 277 45.69 -19.88 10.19
CA LEU A 277 45.25 -21.06 10.95
C LEU A 277 43.95 -20.82 11.72
N THR A 278 43.68 -19.58 12.16
CA THR A 278 42.41 -19.22 12.80
C THR A 278 41.24 -19.23 11.80
N ILE A 279 41.48 -18.85 10.54
CA ILE A 279 40.48 -18.98 9.46
C ILE A 279 40.26 -20.45 9.10
N GLU A 280 41.34 -21.21 8.95
CA GLU A 280 41.27 -22.66 8.69
C GLU A 280 40.48 -23.40 9.78
N ALA A 281 40.75 -23.13 11.05
CA ALA A 281 40.01 -23.73 12.17
C ALA A 281 38.51 -23.40 12.15
N LYS A 282 38.12 -22.20 11.68
CA LYS A 282 36.71 -21.84 11.47
C LYS A 282 36.08 -22.65 10.33
N LEU A 283 36.77 -22.83 9.20
CA LEU A 283 36.27 -23.65 8.10
C LEU A 283 36.17 -25.13 8.49
N LEU A 284 37.18 -25.67 9.17
CA LEU A 284 37.17 -27.04 9.72
C LEU A 284 36.00 -27.25 10.68
N SER A 285 35.73 -26.30 11.57
CA SER A 285 34.58 -26.40 12.49
C SER A 285 33.23 -26.45 11.74
N ILE A 286 33.14 -25.83 10.56
CA ILE A 286 31.92 -25.84 9.74
C ILE A 286 31.83 -27.16 8.94
N SER A 287 32.94 -27.66 8.40
CA SER A 287 32.98 -28.94 7.67
C SER A 287 32.66 -30.12 8.58
N GLN A 288 33.25 -30.14 9.78
CA GLN A 288 32.97 -31.15 10.79
C GLN A 288 31.49 -31.13 11.20
N ALA A 289 30.94 -29.96 11.52
CA ALA A 289 29.54 -29.82 11.90
C ALA A 289 28.53 -30.17 10.79
N LEU A 290 28.95 -30.18 9.52
CA LEU A 290 28.10 -30.48 8.37
C LEU A 290 28.09 -31.98 8.01
N ASN A 291 29.26 -32.61 8.02
CA ASN A 291 29.44 -33.99 7.50
C ASN A 291 30.75 -34.67 7.96
N ASP A 292 31.34 -34.24 9.08
CA ASP A 292 32.60 -34.81 9.65
C ASP A 292 33.80 -34.81 8.67
N SER A 293 33.79 -33.97 7.63
CA SER A 293 34.89 -33.88 6.67
C SER A 293 36.03 -32.97 7.15
N ASP A 294 37.27 -33.33 6.81
CA ASP A 294 38.46 -32.50 6.96
C ASP A 294 38.98 -32.14 5.57
N LEU A 295 39.10 -30.85 5.27
CA LEU A 295 39.45 -30.32 3.93
C LEU A 295 40.76 -29.49 3.96
N ARG A 296 41.53 -29.57 5.04
CA ARG A 296 42.71 -28.71 5.27
C ARG A 296 43.89 -28.99 4.34
N ASP A 297 43.85 -30.08 3.59
CA ASP A 297 44.76 -30.39 2.49
C ASP A 297 44.52 -29.49 1.25
N GLN A 298 43.38 -28.79 1.18
CA GLN A 298 43.01 -27.92 0.06
C GLN A 298 43.19 -26.43 0.37
N PRO A 299 43.41 -25.55 -0.63
CA PRO A 299 43.43 -24.10 -0.43
C PRO A 299 42.10 -23.58 0.14
N LEU A 300 42.14 -22.59 1.04
CA LEU A 300 40.94 -22.03 1.72
C LEU A 300 39.77 -21.66 0.79
N ALA A 301 40.06 -21.20 -0.44
CA ALA A 301 39.04 -20.88 -1.44
C ALA A 301 38.31 -22.13 -1.97
N GLU A 302 39.03 -23.23 -2.20
CA GLU A 302 38.45 -24.51 -2.60
C GLU A 302 37.75 -25.19 -1.42
N GLN A 303 38.27 -25.06 -0.18
CA GLN A 303 37.54 -25.47 1.03
C GLN A 303 36.17 -24.79 1.10
N ALA A 304 36.11 -23.46 1.04
CA ALA A 304 34.87 -22.69 1.11
C ALA A 304 33.87 -23.05 -0.01
N LYS A 305 34.36 -23.33 -1.21
CA LYS A 305 33.58 -23.78 -2.37
C LYS A 305 33.01 -25.20 -2.19
N GLN A 306 33.79 -26.13 -1.61
CA GLN A 306 33.32 -27.47 -1.27
C GLN A 306 32.30 -27.44 -0.12
N LEU A 307 32.51 -26.65 0.93
CA LEU A 307 31.49 -26.41 1.97
C LEU A 307 30.19 -25.89 1.35
N SER A 308 30.29 -24.92 0.44
CA SER A 308 29.12 -24.33 -0.22
C SER A 308 28.32 -25.34 -1.04
N SER A 309 28.99 -26.22 -1.79
CA SER A 309 28.31 -27.28 -2.56
C SER A 309 27.73 -28.37 -1.67
N GLN A 310 28.44 -28.76 -0.60
CA GLN A 310 27.94 -29.70 0.41
C GLN A 310 26.70 -29.15 1.13
N VAL A 311 26.72 -27.89 1.59
CA VAL A 311 25.55 -27.23 2.22
C VAL A 311 24.36 -27.16 1.26
N ALA A 312 24.59 -26.86 -0.03
CA ALA A 312 23.54 -26.86 -1.03
C ALA A 312 22.94 -28.27 -1.24
N GLY A 313 23.79 -29.30 -1.33
CA GLY A 313 23.38 -30.70 -1.43
C GLY A 313 22.57 -31.16 -0.22
N THR A 314 23.06 -30.91 1.01
CA THR A 314 22.35 -31.21 2.27
C THR A 314 21.01 -30.49 2.33
N ARG A 315 20.95 -29.20 1.96
CA ARG A 315 19.69 -28.43 1.90
C ARG A 315 18.71 -29.05 0.90
N GLN A 316 19.17 -29.47 -0.28
CA GLN A 316 18.32 -30.14 -1.27
C GLN A 316 17.81 -31.49 -0.76
N GLN A 317 18.67 -32.31 -0.13
CA GLN A 317 18.27 -33.57 0.50
C GLN A 317 17.24 -33.36 1.62
N LEU A 318 17.42 -32.36 2.49
CA LEU A 318 16.44 -32.00 3.53
C LEU A 318 15.10 -31.51 2.94
N GLN A 319 15.12 -30.78 1.82
CA GLN A 319 13.89 -30.40 1.10
C GLN A 319 13.19 -31.61 0.48
N LEU A 320 13.93 -32.59 -0.04
CA LEU A 320 13.37 -33.83 -0.58
C LEU A 320 12.80 -34.72 0.53
N ALA A 321 13.54 -34.90 1.62
CA ALA A 321 13.10 -35.67 2.79
C ALA A 321 11.86 -35.05 3.45
N SER A 322 11.81 -33.72 3.62
CA SER A 322 10.63 -33.04 4.18
C SER A 322 9.39 -33.11 3.27
N ARG A 323 9.57 -33.21 1.94
CA ARG A 323 8.48 -33.52 0.98
C ARG A 323 8.03 -34.98 1.05
N GLN A 324 8.91 -35.91 1.38
CA GLN A 324 8.57 -37.34 1.53
C GLN A 324 7.90 -37.66 2.87
N THR A 325 8.19 -36.90 3.93
CA THR A 325 7.55 -37.07 5.25
C THR A 325 6.18 -36.39 5.39
N GLN A 326 5.81 -35.51 4.46
CA GLN A 326 4.43 -35.07 4.32
C GLN A 326 3.64 -36.09 3.50
N PRO A 327 2.60 -36.75 4.05
CA PRO A 327 1.75 -37.63 3.25
C PRO A 327 1.07 -36.78 2.18
N THR A 328 1.30 -37.11 0.91
CA THR A 328 0.66 -36.40 -0.20
C THR A 328 -0.86 -36.54 -0.07
N GLN A 329 -1.63 -35.52 -0.47
CA GLN A 329 -3.11 -35.57 -0.40
C GLN A 329 -3.68 -36.84 -1.05
N GLN A 330 -3.01 -37.35 -2.09
CA GLN A 330 -3.34 -38.61 -2.76
C GLN A 330 -3.19 -39.85 -1.84
N GLN A 331 -2.16 -39.93 -0.99
CA GLN A 331 -1.99 -41.02 -0.01
C GLN A 331 -3.09 -40.98 1.06
N VAL A 332 -3.38 -39.78 1.60
CA VAL A 332 -4.48 -39.59 2.56
C VAL A 332 -5.83 -39.98 1.95
N GLN A 333 -6.08 -39.61 0.69
CA GLN A 333 -7.27 -40.04 -0.06
C GLN A 333 -7.30 -41.55 -0.26
N LEU A 334 -6.20 -42.18 -0.69
CA LEU A 334 -6.12 -43.64 -0.89
C LEU A 334 -6.41 -44.43 0.39
N ASP A 335 -5.87 -44.00 1.54
CA ASP A 335 -6.12 -44.67 2.81
C ASP A 335 -7.55 -44.43 3.32
N THR A 336 -8.13 -43.27 3.05
CA THR A 336 -9.56 -42.98 3.28
C THR A 336 -10.45 -43.89 2.43
N LEU A 337 -10.14 -44.04 1.13
CA LEU A 337 -10.86 -44.95 0.23
C LEU A 337 -10.73 -46.41 0.68
N LYS A 338 -9.54 -46.89 1.06
CA LYS A 338 -9.34 -48.24 1.62
C LYS A 338 -10.17 -48.45 2.88
N GLY A 339 -10.25 -47.44 3.75
CA GLY A 339 -11.09 -47.46 4.95
C GLY A 339 -12.58 -47.63 4.64
N LEU A 340 -13.10 -46.81 3.71
CA LEU A 340 -14.48 -46.90 3.21
C LEU A 340 -14.79 -48.27 2.58
N LEU A 341 -13.87 -48.80 1.76
CA LEU A 341 -14.02 -50.09 1.08
C LEU A 341 -14.06 -51.26 2.08
N LYS A 342 -13.24 -51.18 3.14
CA LYS A 342 -13.24 -52.16 4.25
C LYS A 342 -14.54 -52.12 5.06
N GLU A 343 -15.14 -50.94 5.26
CA GLU A 343 -16.41 -50.83 5.97
C GLU A 343 -17.62 -51.24 5.11
N GLN A 344 -17.63 -50.91 3.81
CA GLN A 344 -18.56 -51.48 2.83
C GLN A 344 -18.55 -53.01 2.86
N ASN A 345 -17.37 -53.63 2.78
CA ASN A 345 -17.25 -55.10 2.83
C ASN A 345 -17.80 -55.70 4.14
N ARG A 346 -17.67 -55.01 5.28
CA ARG A 346 -18.31 -55.42 6.55
C ARG A 346 -19.83 -55.29 6.51
N GLN A 347 -20.37 -54.25 5.87
CA GLN A 347 -21.82 -54.08 5.72
C GLN A 347 -22.40 -55.16 4.79
N ILE A 348 -21.74 -55.45 3.66
CA ILE A 348 -22.09 -56.54 2.76
C ILE A 348 -22.09 -57.89 3.51
N ALA A 349 -21.05 -58.19 4.28
CA ALA A 349 -20.99 -59.41 5.08
C ALA A 349 -22.10 -59.50 6.15
N LYS A 350 -22.46 -58.38 6.80
CA LYS A 350 -23.59 -58.32 7.74
C LYS A 350 -24.94 -58.57 7.05
N LEU A 351 -25.15 -57.97 5.88
CA LEU A 351 -26.37 -58.16 5.08
C LEU A 351 -26.47 -59.61 4.56
N GLN A 352 -25.38 -60.19 4.08
CA GLN A 352 -25.32 -61.61 3.71
C GLN A 352 -25.63 -62.52 4.91
N ALA A 353 -25.09 -62.23 6.09
CA ALA A 353 -25.40 -62.97 7.31
C ALA A 353 -26.87 -62.80 7.78
N GLN A 354 -27.50 -61.65 7.52
CA GLN A 354 -28.95 -61.48 7.74
C GLN A 354 -29.78 -62.29 6.74
N LEU A 355 -29.42 -62.29 5.45
CA LEU A 355 -30.09 -63.10 4.43
C LEU A 355 -29.99 -64.60 4.73
N LEU A 356 -28.81 -65.07 5.15
CA LEU A 356 -28.60 -66.45 5.61
C LEU A 356 -29.42 -66.81 6.87
N ARG A 357 -29.71 -65.85 7.76
CA ARG A 357 -30.60 -66.06 8.91
C ARG A 357 -32.09 -66.02 8.56
N MET A 358 -32.46 -65.52 7.38
CA MET A 358 -33.83 -65.53 6.85
C MET A 358 -34.12 -66.76 6.00
N ALA A 359 -33.10 -67.53 5.62
CA ALA A 359 -33.27 -68.85 5.02
C ALA A 359 -33.49 -69.91 6.12
N PRO A 360 -34.53 -70.76 6.04
CA PRO A 360 -34.73 -71.85 7.00
C PRO A 360 -33.63 -72.91 6.83
N ALA A 361 -32.92 -73.22 7.92
CA ALA A 361 -31.83 -74.18 7.91
C ALA A 361 -32.35 -75.63 7.90
N PRO A 362 -31.80 -76.52 7.05
CA PRO A 362 -31.99 -77.96 7.17
C PRO A 362 -31.05 -78.57 8.23
N GLU A 363 -31.36 -79.79 8.65
CA GLU A 363 -30.68 -80.48 9.75
C GLU A 363 -29.31 -81.08 9.38
N ALA A 364 -28.50 -81.21 10.42
CA ALA A 364 -27.16 -81.80 10.56
C ALA A 364 -26.76 -83.01 9.67
N GLN A 365 -25.46 -83.12 9.34
CA GLN A 365 -24.52 -84.09 9.96
C GLN A 365 -23.09 -84.03 9.35
N ILE A 366 -22.09 -84.36 10.18
CA ILE A 366 -20.66 -84.67 9.87
C ILE A 366 -20.53 -86.22 9.78
N PRO A 367 -19.43 -86.91 9.34
CA PRO A 367 -18.01 -86.54 9.44
C PRO A 367 -17.02 -86.98 8.31
N ALA A 368 -15.75 -86.55 8.47
CA ALA A 368 -14.44 -87.19 8.20
C ALA A 368 -14.23 -88.21 7.05
N ASP A 369 -13.12 -88.04 6.31
CA ASP A 369 -11.96 -88.94 6.46
C ASP A 369 -10.64 -88.32 5.92
N GLU A 370 -9.49 -88.75 6.46
CA GLU A 370 -8.14 -88.42 5.97
C GLU A 370 -7.58 -89.55 5.09
N GLN A 371 -6.89 -89.23 3.98
CA GLN A 371 -5.65 -89.93 3.59
C GLN A 371 -4.86 -89.20 2.47
N GLN A 372 -3.57 -89.54 2.38
CA GLN A 372 -2.52 -88.72 1.74
C GLN A 372 -2.16 -89.15 0.30
N ALA A 373 -1.33 -88.28 -0.30
CA ALA A 373 -0.31 -88.56 -1.33
C ALA A 373 -0.71 -88.45 -2.82
N GLY A 374 0.14 -87.73 -3.57
CA GLY A 374 0.05 -87.54 -5.01
C GLY A 374 0.83 -86.29 -5.45
N GLU A 375 2.02 -86.48 -6.03
CA GLU A 375 2.88 -85.38 -6.50
C GLU A 375 2.35 -84.69 -7.77
N THR A 376 2.79 -83.43 -7.95
CA THR A 376 2.79 -82.55 -9.14
C THR A 376 2.75 -83.22 -10.53
N PRO A 377 2.10 -82.63 -11.56
CA PRO A 377 2.63 -81.37 -12.13
C PRO A 377 1.64 -80.35 -12.75
N LEU A 378 2.20 -79.17 -13.07
CA LEU A 378 1.64 -78.13 -13.94
C LEU A 378 1.39 -78.66 -15.37
N PRO A 379 0.41 -78.08 -16.09
CA PRO A 379 0.55 -77.78 -17.50
C PRO A 379 0.49 -76.26 -17.78
N ASN A 380 1.04 -75.87 -18.93
CA ASN A 380 1.21 -74.49 -19.40
C ASN A 380 0.78 -74.42 -20.88
N ILE A 381 0.70 -73.19 -21.45
CA ILE A 381 0.51 -72.89 -22.90
C ILE A 381 -0.94 -73.26 -23.37
N ILE A 382 -1.69 -72.50 -24.17
CA ILE A 382 -1.36 -71.75 -25.40
C ILE A 382 -2.15 -70.42 -25.52
N GLU A 383 -1.37 -69.36 -25.73
CA GLU A 383 -1.43 -68.30 -26.77
C GLU A 383 -2.79 -67.88 -27.37
N ASP A 384 -2.98 -66.56 -27.51
CA ASP A 384 -3.02 -65.99 -28.87
C ASP A 384 -2.46 -64.54 -28.88
N MET A 385 -1.81 -64.17 -29.98
CA MET A 385 -1.22 -62.85 -30.25
C MET A 385 -1.64 -62.43 -31.66
N PRO A 386 -1.70 -61.13 -31.96
CA PRO A 386 -0.97 -60.72 -33.16
C PRO A 386 0.07 -59.62 -32.89
N ALA A 387 1.29 -59.91 -33.33
CA ALA A 387 2.08 -59.18 -34.32
C ALA A 387 1.51 -57.86 -34.90
N GLN A 388 2.31 -56.91 -35.39
CA GLN A 388 3.77 -56.69 -35.46
C GLN A 388 3.99 -55.26 -36.00
N GLN A 389 5.08 -54.59 -35.59
CA GLN A 389 6.07 -53.90 -36.46
C GLN A 389 6.99 -53.05 -35.56
N GLU A 390 8.25 -53.44 -35.31
CA GLU A 390 9.40 -53.38 -36.24
C GLU A 390 9.99 -51.95 -36.26
N LEU A 391 10.93 -51.65 -35.37
CA LEU A 391 12.40 -51.84 -35.51
C LEU A 391 13.04 -50.92 -36.57
N ALA A 392 13.82 -49.96 -36.09
CA ALA A 392 15.21 -49.76 -36.53
C ALA A 392 15.94 -48.88 -35.50
N ALA A 393 17.15 -49.30 -35.12
CA ALA A 393 18.16 -48.36 -34.63
C ALA A 393 18.97 -47.88 -35.83
N ASP A 394 19.46 -46.65 -35.79
CA ASP A 394 20.73 -46.35 -36.45
C ASP A 394 21.50 -45.26 -35.69
N GLU A 395 22.79 -45.20 -35.99
CA GLU A 395 23.89 -44.57 -35.27
C GLU A 395 24.30 -43.22 -35.93
N VAL A 396 25.42 -42.59 -35.50
CA VAL A 396 26.14 -41.50 -36.23
C VAL A 396 25.42 -40.11 -36.27
N GLU A 397 26.00 -38.93 -35.99
CA GLU A 397 27.27 -38.46 -35.41
C GLU A 397 27.06 -37.01 -34.86
N PRO A 398 28.03 -36.37 -34.16
CA PRO A 398 27.88 -35.02 -33.62
C PRO A 398 28.24 -33.93 -34.65
N ILE A 399 27.36 -32.94 -34.84
CA ILE A 399 27.68 -31.78 -35.69
C ILE A 399 28.48 -30.74 -34.90
N ASN A 400 29.79 -30.80 -35.07
CA ASN A 400 30.70 -29.72 -34.69
C ASN A 400 30.55 -28.54 -35.69
N SER A 401 30.56 -27.30 -35.20
CA SER A 401 30.67 -26.11 -36.06
C SER A 401 31.25 -24.93 -35.29
N ALA A 402 32.55 -25.04 -35.00
CA ALA A 402 33.42 -23.87 -34.93
C ALA A 402 33.98 -23.57 -36.33
N VAL A 403 33.77 -22.35 -36.82
CA VAL A 403 34.46 -21.69 -37.93
C VAL A 403 34.64 -20.26 -37.44
N SER A 404 35.80 -19.71 -37.08
CA SER A 404 37.20 -19.98 -37.47
C SER A 404 37.49 -19.73 -38.95
N MET A 405 37.82 -18.48 -39.28
CA MET A 405 39.08 -18.05 -39.94
C MET A 405 39.19 -16.52 -39.74
N ALA A 406 40.27 -15.90 -39.24
CA ALA A 406 41.72 -16.10 -39.35
C ALA A 406 42.35 -15.37 -40.55
N GLY A 407 43.38 -14.56 -40.25
CA GLY A 407 44.13 -13.68 -41.17
C GLY A 407 43.33 -12.48 -41.71
N ASP A 408 43.90 -11.45 -42.33
CA ASP A 408 45.27 -10.87 -42.34
C ASP A 408 45.16 -9.50 -43.09
N GLU A 409 46.08 -8.53 -43.05
CA GLU A 409 47.46 -8.50 -42.51
C GLU A 409 47.78 -7.12 -41.85
N ALA A 410 48.89 -6.47 -42.25
CA ALA A 410 49.40 -5.15 -41.86
C ALA A 410 48.75 -3.93 -42.56
N GLY A 411 49.05 -2.71 -42.09
CA GLY A 411 49.10 -1.53 -42.98
C GLY A 411 48.68 -0.16 -42.42
N ASP A 412 49.69 0.63 -42.07
CA ASP A 412 49.83 2.08 -42.33
C ASP A 412 48.97 3.20 -41.69
N GLU A 413 49.72 4.29 -41.47
CA GLU A 413 49.37 5.72 -41.50
C GLU A 413 48.17 6.26 -40.70
N ALA A 414 48.50 6.83 -39.54
CA ALA A 414 47.91 8.09 -39.07
C ALA A 414 49.02 9.06 -38.69
N GLY A 415 49.56 9.75 -39.69
CA GLY A 415 50.44 10.90 -39.49
C GLY A 415 49.65 12.19 -39.34
N ASP A 416 50.17 13.05 -38.46
CA ASP A 416 50.02 14.52 -38.45
C ASP A 416 48.64 15.15 -38.14
N GLY A 417 48.69 16.32 -37.50
CA GLY A 417 47.53 16.99 -36.92
C GLY A 417 47.89 18.06 -35.88
N GLN A 418 48.92 18.85 -36.16
CA GLN A 418 49.30 20.05 -35.38
C GLN A 418 48.31 21.20 -35.57
N GLU A 419 48.25 22.11 -34.57
CA GLU A 419 47.54 23.41 -34.56
C GLU A 419 45.99 23.29 -34.55
N ILE A 420 45.22 24.06 -33.76
CA ILE A 420 45.43 25.39 -33.13
C ILE A 420 44.92 25.36 -31.67
#